data_AF-A0A955Y6W9-F1
#
_entry.id   AF-A0A955Y6W9-F1
#
_cell.length_a   1.000
_cell.length_b   1.000
_cell.length_c   1.000
_cell.angle_alpha   90.00
_cell.angle_beta   90.00
_cell.angle_gamma   90.00
#
_symmetry.space_group_name_H-M   'P 1'
#
loop_
_entity.id
_entity.type
_entity.pdbx_description
1 polymer ?
#
loop_
_entity_poly.entity_id
_entity_poly.type
_entity_poly.pdbx_seq_one_letter_code
_entity_poly.pdbx_strand_id
1 'polypeptide(L)'
;ALALRLRAADDALVRALPRAEAALAGAGRPGTLTLIKGSRDVDGEVFGRQDNIEVTVVSAALAPVWWALVLMLMAGTATCFTVLMVWILVNALHWATLVDDDPEVTSRRMAQDGRLRAGVQPLFLFMRGWLGALSWVAYPRVRGPLEGYLVSRAVVTGAGHLADDGTLWLSGKAEATTRWWRSDLDPRHGEMAVLATHNLAKPVIRIPWSGVGALFGRRQRLQIGVADSNRCETAEVLAVTGLARVVELAERGGLRDAPRFADPAAALRTLAADTSLTAAVTDRKGRAWTALELQGYYRARVAEAFPDDPVVAVWGELLAGIRDDRSAWIGRVDWVTKEALLAQCAHDAPFEVRKRLDIQYGELGGGPFERLMGALRPPPLLDPADVRAALHVAPEGPAALRGRLLEEHGDALVSVAWCHVRLADRVVWLRR
;
A
#
# COMPACT_ATOMS: atom_id res chain seq x y z
N ALA A 1 5.02 8.24 15.85
CA ALA A 1 4.84 9.30 14.83
C ALA A 1 3.95 8.90 13.64
N LEU A 2 4.27 7.85 12.87
CA LEU A 2 3.46 7.48 11.69
C LEU A 2 2.12 6.83 12.08
N ALA A 3 2.09 5.93 13.08
CA ALA A 3 0.83 5.38 13.61
C ALA A 3 -0.14 6.46 14.13
N LEU A 4 0.38 7.44 14.89
CA LEU A 4 -0.40 8.62 15.33
C LEU A 4 -1.10 9.34 14.16
N ARG A 5 -0.41 9.48 13.02
CA ARG A 5 -0.95 10.17 11.85
C ARG A 5 -1.97 9.36 11.07
N LEU A 6 -1.85 8.03 11.06
CA LEU A 6 -2.87 7.17 10.48
C LEU A 6 -4.18 7.32 11.27
N ARG A 7 -4.11 7.30 12.61
CA ARG A 7 -5.27 7.54 13.48
C ARG A 7 -5.86 8.93 13.34
N ALA A 8 -4.99 9.95 13.34
CA ALA A 8 -5.39 11.32 13.09
C ALA A 8 -6.15 11.45 11.75
N ALA A 9 -5.67 10.82 10.68
CA ALA A 9 -6.32 10.88 9.38
C ALA A 9 -7.73 10.26 9.41
N ASP A 10 -7.91 9.13 10.10
CA ASP A 10 -9.23 8.51 10.28
C ASP A 10 -10.19 9.48 10.99
N ASP A 11 -9.76 10.10 12.09
CA ASP A 11 -10.58 11.07 12.84
C ASP A 11 -10.93 12.31 11.98
N ALA A 12 -10.00 12.77 11.14
CA ALA A 12 -10.24 13.89 10.23
C ALA A 12 -11.31 13.56 9.19
N LEU A 13 -11.28 12.34 8.63
CA LEU A 13 -12.27 11.89 7.67
C LEU A 13 -13.66 11.79 8.31
N VAL A 14 -13.76 11.22 9.51
CA VAL A 14 -15.03 11.14 10.26
C VAL A 14 -15.59 12.54 10.53
N ARG A 15 -14.75 13.48 10.98
CA ARG A 15 -15.18 14.88 11.23
C ARG A 15 -15.64 15.62 9.97
N ALA A 16 -15.21 15.19 8.78
CA ALA A 16 -15.63 15.81 7.52
C ALA A 16 -17.03 15.35 7.06
N LEU A 17 -17.54 14.23 7.57
CA LEU A 17 -18.80 13.63 7.09
C LEU A 17 -20.01 14.57 7.19
N PRO A 18 -20.31 15.22 8.34
CA PRO A 18 -21.49 16.07 8.45
C PRO A 18 -21.46 17.24 7.45
N ARG A 19 -20.27 17.78 7.18
CA ARG A 19 -20.08 18.85 6.20
C ARG A 19 -20.33 18.36 4.77
N ALA A 20 -19.88 17.15 4.45
CA ALA A 20 -20.10 16.54 3.14
C ALA A 20 -21.59 16.22 2.91
N GLU A 21 -22.28 15.68 3.91
CA GLU A 21 -23.71 15.40 3.87
C GLU A 21 -24.55 16.68 3.71
N ALA A 22 -24.19 17.75 4.44
CA ALA A 22 -24.83 19.05 4.27
C ALA A 22 -24.64 19.62 2.85
N ALA A 23 -23.45 19.45 2.25
CA ALA A 23 -23.19 19.86 0.88
C ALA A 23 -24.01 19.05 -0.14
N LEU A 24 -24.16 17.75 0.07
CA LEU A 24 -25.01 16.88 -0.75
C LEU A 24 -26.49 17.27 -0.67
N ALA A 25 -26.98 17.55 0.55
CA ALA A 25 -28.33 18.06 0.76
C ALA A 25 -28.55 19.40 0.05
N GLY A 26 -27.59 20.33 0.14
CA GLY A 26 -27.62 21.61 -0.58
C GLY A 26 -27.62 21.47 -2.11
N ALA A 27 -27.06 20.38 -2.63
CA ALA A 27 -27.09 20.03 -4.06
C ALA A 27 -28.36 19.23 -4.48
N GLY A 28 -29.36 19.12 -3.59
CA GLY A 28 -30.61 18.40 -3.87
C GLY A 28 -30.48 16.87 -3.84
N ARG A 29 -29.41 16.33 -3.24
CA ARG A 29 -29.15 14.88 -3.14
C ARG A 29 -28.95 14.47 -1.67
N PRO A 30 -29.96 14.61 -0.80
CA PRO A 30 -29.80 14.24 0.60
C PRO A 30 -29.46 12.74 0.74
N GLY A 31 -28.57 12.42 1.66
CA GLY A 31 -28.15 11.05 1.91
C GLY A 31 -27.15 10.97 3.05
N THR A 32 -26.93 9.76 3.56
CA THR A 32 -25.94 9.46 4.60
C THR A 32 -24.69 8.91 3.95
N LEU A 33 -23.53 9.36 4.42
CA LEU A 33 -22.23 8.90 3.95
C LEU A 33 -21.58 7.99 5.00
N THR A 34 -21.08 6.84 4.54
CA THR A 34 -20.36 5.89 5.39
C THR A 34 -18.94 5.73 4.87
N LEU A 35 -17.96 5.81 5.76
CA LEU A 35 -16.55 5.57 5.41
C LEU A 35 -16.16 4.18 5.88
N ILE A 36 -15.57 3.40 4.98
CA ILE A 36 -15.10 2.05 5.26
C ILE A 36 -13.57 2.04 5.15
N LYS A 37 -12.90 1.86 6.29
CA LYS A 37 -11.47 1.55 6.35
C LYS A 37 -11.29 0.03 6.19
N GLY A 38 -11.32 -0.41 4.93
CA GLY A 38 -11.18 -1.82 4.54
C GLY A 38 -10.12 -2.04 3.45
N SER A 39 -10.02 -3.29 3.00
CA SER A 39 -9.15 -3.70 1.90
C SER A 39 -9.90 -4.29 0.70
N ARG A 40 -11.18 -4.65 0.84
CA ARG A 40 -11.99 -5.26 -0.22
C ARG A 40 -13.46 -4.86 -0.08
N ASP A 41 -14.18 -4.75 -1.19
CA ASP A 41 -15.64 -4.57 -1.20
C ASP A 41 -16.36 -5.88 -1.50
N VAL A 42 -17.68 -5.77 -1.71
CA VAL A 42 -18.57 -6.87 -2.09
C VAL A 42 -18.36 -7.34 -3.53
N ASP A 43 -17.87 -6.47 -4.42
CA ASP A 43 -17.60 -6.81 -5.83
C ASP A 43 -16.23 -7.47 -6.01
N GLY A 44 -15.50 -7.65 -4.90
CA GLY A 44 -14.17 -8.26 -4.89
C GLY A 44 -13.05 -7.31 -5.27
N GLU A 45 -13.35 -6.02 -5.49
CA GLU A 45 -12.36 -4.99 -5.78
C GLU A 45 -11.47 -4.79 -4.57
N VAL A 46 -10.18 -4.63 -4.85
CA VAL A 46 -9.16 -4.57 -3.80
C VAL A 46 -8.60 -3.17 -3.71
N PHE A 47 -8.74 -2.59 -2.53
CA PHE A 47 -8.30 -1.24 -2.22
C PHE A 47 -7.50 -1.24 -0.92
N GLY A 48 -7.09 -0.06 -0.48
CA GLY A 48 -6.54 0.12 0.84
C GLY A 48 -5.05 0.38 0.87
N ARG A 49 -4.48 0.21 2.07
CA ARG A 49 -3.21 0.78 2.49
C ARG A 49 -1.99 0.32 1.68
N GLN A 50 -1.13 1.27 1.31
CA GLN A 50 0.17 1.00 0.71
C GLN A 50 1.26 1.52 1.64
N ASP A 51 2.19 0.65 2.04
CA ASP A 51 3.36 1.09 2.80
C ASP A 51 4.39 1.65 1.81
N ASN A 52 4.85 2.87 2.07
CA ASN A 52 5.82 3.57 1.24
C ASN A 52 7.07 3.81 2.07
N ILE A 53 8.17 3.15 1.72
CA ILE A 53 9.42 3.21 2.48
C ILE A 53 10.53 3.70 1.55
N GLU A 54 11.26 4.71 1.98
CA GLU A 54 12.44 5.16 1.28
C GLU A 54 13.61 4.23 1.62
N VAL A 55 14.20 3.59 0.61
CA VAL A 55 15.29 2.62 0.76
C VAL A 55 16.37 2.87 -0.29
N THR A 56 17.57 2.38 -0.02
CA THR A 56 18.69 2.41 -0.98
C THR A 56 18.34 1.59 -2.22
N VAL A 57 18.32 2.23 -3.39
CA VAL A 57 17.90 1.56 -4.64
C VAL A 57 18.96 0.60 -5.17
N VAL A 58 20.24 1.00 -5.14
CA VAL A 58 21.37 0.15 -5.50
C VAL A 58 22.55 0.45 -4.60
N SER A 59 23.49 -0.49 -4.47
CA SER A 59 24.75 -0.23 -3.78
C SER A 59 25.55 0.86 -4.51
N ALA A 60 26.49 1.52 -3.81
CA ALA A 60 27.34 2.53 -4.44
C ALA A 60 28.11 1.99 -5.65
N ALA A 61 28.54 0.72 -5.60
CA ALA A 61 29.20 0.04 -6.70
C ALA A 61 28.33 -0.14 -7.96
N LEU A 62 27.01 -0.24 -7.79
CA LEU A 62 26.05 -0.40 -8.89
C LEU A 62 25.39 0.92 -9.32
N ALA A 63 25.75 2.05 -8.70
CA ALA A 63 25.19 3.35 -9.06
C ALA A 63 25.42 3.74 -10.53
N PRO A 64 26.61 3.53 -11.14
CA PRO A 64 26.81 3.84 -12.56
C PRO A 64 25.91 3.02 -13.48
N VAL A 65 25.72 1.73 -13.18
CA VAL A 65 24.81 0.84 -13.92
C VAL A 65 23.37 1.35 -13.81
N TRP A 66 22.94 1.72 -12.61
CA TRP A 66 21.62 2.30 -12.38
C TRP A 66 21.40 3.59 -13.18
N TRP A 67 22.36 4.52 -13.15
CA TRP A 67 22.27 5.77 -13.90
C TRP A 67 22.23 5.54 -15.41
N ALA A 68 23.04 4.61 -15.93
CA ALA A 68 22.99 4.23 -17.34
C ALA A 68 21.60 3.69 -17.72
N LEU A 69 21.02 2.80 -16.90
CA LEU A 69 19.67 2.29 -17.14
C LEU A 69 18.60 3.40 -17.11
N VAL A 70 18.71 4.37 -16.20
CA VAL A 70 17.80 5.53 -16.15
C VAL A 70 17.95 6.40 -17.40
N LEU A 71 19.17 6.68 -17.85
CA LEU A 71 19.41 7.46 -19.07
C LEU A 71 18.89 6.74 -20.33
N MET A 72 19.10 5.43 -20.43
CA MET A 72 18.55 4.62 -21.53
C MET A 72 17.02 4.59 -21.50
N LEU A 73 16.42 4.48 -20.31
CA LEU A 73 14.98 4.57 -20.10
C LEU A 73 14.46 5.92 -20.63
N MET A 74 15.09 7.04 -20.25
CA MET A 74 14.72 8.37 -20.73
C MET A 74 14.81 8.47 -22.26
N ALA A 75 15.95 8.10 -22.82
CA ALA A 75 16.19 8.19 -24.27
C ALA A 75 15.16 7.39 -25.05
N GLY A 76 14.92 6.13 -24.66
CA GLY A 76 13.95 5.30 -25.37
C GLY A 76 12.50 5.72 -25.12
N THR A 77 12.15 6.27 -23.94
CA THR A 77 10.83 6.88 -23.75
C THR A 77 10.63 8.06 -24.70
N ALA A 78 11.61 8.96 -24.83
CA ALA A 78 11.55 10.06 -25.79
C ALA A 78 11.38 9.54 -27.23
N THR A 79 12.16 8.54 -27.64
CA THR A 79 12.02 7.90 -28.95
C THR A 79 10.62 7.32 -29.16
N CYS A 80 10.07 6.59 -28.19
CA CYS A 80 8.71 6.05 -28.27
C CYS A 80 7.65 7.15 -28.36
N PHE A 81 7.82 8.27 -27.64
CA PHE A 81 6.92 9.43 -27.76
C PHE A 81 7.01 10.08 -29.15
N THR A 82 8.22 10.26 -29.70
CA THR A 82 8.40 10.78 -31.06
C THR A 82 7.71 9.87 -32.09
N VAL A 83 7.91 8.55 -32.00
CA VAL A 83 7.24 7.57 -32.87
C VAL A 83 5.72 7.64 -32.70
N LEU A 84 5.21 7.75 -31.47
CA LEU A 84 3.78 7.91 -31.19
C LEU A 84 3.23 9.21 -31.79
N MET A 85 3.95 10.32 -31.70
CA MET A 85 3.52 11.60 -32.29
C MET A 85 3.47 11.52 -33.82
N VAL A 86 4.48 10.90 -34.45
CA VAL A 86 4.46 10.66 -35.91
C VAL A 86 3.30 9.74 -36.28
N TRP A 87 3.04 8.68 -35.51
CA TRP A 87 1.91 7.79 -35.71
C TRP A 87 0.57 8.53 -35.63
N ILE A 88 0.38 9.36 -34.60
CA ILE A 88 -0.81 10.21 -34.46
C ILE A 88 -0.97 11.15 -35.65
N LEU A 89 0.11 11.80 -36.10
CA LEU A 89 0.09 12.72 -37.23
C LEU A 89 -0.32 12.01 -38.54
N VAL A 90 0.25 10.84 -38.82
CA VAL A 90 -0.07 10.03 -40.01
C VAL A 90 -1.54 9.58 -40.00
N ASN A 91 -2.13 9.37 -38.82
CA ASN A 91 -3.50 8.91 -38.66
C ASN A 91 -4.52 10.04 -38.39
N ALA A 92 -4.08 11.29 -38.30
CA ALA A 92 -4.93 12.42 -37.92
C ALA A 92 -6.09 12.64 -38.90
N LEU A 93 -5.82 12.55 -40.21
CA LEU A 93 -6.86 12.66 -41.24
C LEU A 93 -7.90 11.54 -41.15
N HIS A 94 -7.47 10.31 -40.83
CA HIS A 94 -8.39 9.19 -40.64
C HIS A 94 -9.30 9.43 -39.43
N TRP A 95 -8.72 9.83 -38.29
CA TRP A 95 -9.53 10.12 -37.09
C TRP A 95 -10.46 11.31 -37.25
N ALA A 96 -10.09 12.30 -38.08
CA ALA A 96 -11.01 13.38 -38.44
C ALA A 96 -12.29 12.87 -39.14
N THR A 97 -12.23 11.73 -39.84
CA THR A 97 -13.43 11.11 -40.44
C THR A 97 -14.30 10.34 -39.43
N LEU A 98 -13.77 10.05 -38.23
CA LEU A 98 -14.51 9.39 -37.16
C LEU A 98 -15.23 10.37 -36.23
N VAL A 99 -14.92 11.67 -36.33
CA VAL A 99 -15.55 12.73 -35.55
C VAL A 99 -17.00 12.89 -35.98
N ASP A 100 -17.89 12.85 -35.01
CA ASP A 100 -19.33 13.01 -35.12
C ASP A 100 -19.77 14.17 -34.20
N ASP A 101 -20.94 14.76 -34.46
CA ASP A 101 -21.47 15.83 -33.60
C ASP A 101 -21.78 15.32 -32.19
N ASP A 102 -22.04 14.02 -32.05
CA ASP A 102 -22.16 13.33 -30.76
C ASP A 102 -20.79 12.84 -30.23
N PRO A 103 -20.30 13.38 -29.09
CA PRO A 103 -19.04 12.96 -28.48
C PRO A 103 -19.00 11.48 -28.06
N GLU A 104 -20.14 10.89 -27.67
CA GLU A 104 -20.19 9.48 -27.27
C GLU A 104 -20.01 8.53 -28.45
N VAL A 105 -20.57 8.91 -29.61
CA VAL A 105 -20.41 8.16 -30.87
C VAL A 105 -18.96 8.25 -31.33
N THR A 106 -18.36 9.45 -31.29
CA THR A 106 -16.95 9.67 -31.59
C THR A 106 -16.05 8.80 -30.70
N SER A 107 -16.26 8.82 -29.38
CA SER A 107 -15.48 8.03 -28.44
C SER A 107 -15.59 6.52 -28.70
N ARG A 108 -16.80 6.02 -29.01
CA ARG A 108 -17.00 4.60 -29.35
C ARG A 108 -16.29 4.20 -30.64
N ARG A 109 -16.40 5.00 -31.71
CA ARG A 109 -15.72 4.74 -33.00
C ARG A 109 -14.19 4.75 -32.84
N MET A 110 -13.64 5.73 -32.13
CA MET A 110 -12.20 5.79 -31.86
C MET A 110 -11.72 4.62 -30.99
N ALA A 111 -12.52 4.16 -30.03
CA ALA A 111 -12.19 2.98 -29.22
C ALA A 111 -12.15 1.67 -30.04
N GLN A 112 -12.93 1.58 -31.11
CA GLN A 112 -13.03 0.42 -32.00
C GLN A 112 -11.97 0.43 -33.12
N ASP A 113 -11.49 1.60 -33.55
CA ASP A 113 -10.54 1.78 -34.66
C ASP A 113 -9.19 1.07 -34.47
N GLY A 114 -8.79 0.78 -33.23
CA GLY A 114 -7.59 -0.01 -32.92
C GLY A 114 -6.25 0.67 -33.24
N ARG A 115 -6.20 1.64 -34.16
CA ARG A 115 -4.98 2.39 -34.55
C ARG A 115 -4.39 3.17 -33.37
N LEU A 116 -5.22 3.69 -32.48
CA LEU A 116 -4.74 4.35 -31.26
C LEU A 116 -4.01 3.34 -30.36
N ARG A 117 -4.60 2.15 -30.15
CA ARG A 117 -3.95 1.08 -29.38
C ARG A 117 -2.65 0.63 -30.04
N ALA A 118 -2.64 0.43 -31.35
CA ALA A 118 -1.45 0.05 -32.11
C ALA A 118 -0.31 1.08 -31.99
N GLY A 119 -0.63 2.37 -32.00
CA GLY A 119 0.35 3.44 -31.82
C GLY A 119 0.99 3.47 -30.43
N VAL A 120 0.21 3.19 -29.38
CA VAL A 120 0.68 3.28 -27.98
C VAL A 120 1.32 1.97 -27.50
N GLN A 121 0.98 0.82 -28.10
CA GLN A 121 1.48 -0.49 -27.70
C GLN A 121 3.03 -0.61 -27.67
N PRO A 122 3.80 -0.08 -28.65
CA PRO A 122 5.26 -0.08 -28.59
C PRO A 122 5.82 0.61 -27.34
N LEU A 123 5.24 1.73 -26.92
CA LEU A 123 5.64 2.43 -25.70
C LEU A 123 5.42 1.56 -24.47
N PHE A 124 4.26 0.89 -24.36
CA PHE A 124 3.99 -0.02 -23.23
C PHE A 124 4.92 -1.23 -23.20
N LEU A 125 5.21 -1.84 -24.36
CA LEU A 125 6.13 -2.97 -24.45
C LEU A 125 7.55 -2.57 -24.07
N PHE A 126 8.01 -1.43 -24.57
CA PHE A 126 9.28 -0.81 -24.19
C PHE A 126 9.33 -0.57 -22.67
N MET A 127 8.31 0.09 -22.11
CA MET A 127 8.23 0.36 -20.67
C MET A 127 8.24 -0.90 -19.82
N ARG A 128 7.52 -1.94 -20.24
CA ARG A 128 7.50 -3.23 -19.55
C ARG A 128 8.88 -3.88 -19.51
N GLY A 129 9.59 -3.92 -20.64
CA GLY A 129 10.95 -4.47 -20.71
C GLY A 129 11.93 -3.71 -19.81
N TRP A 130 11.89 -2.37 -19.87
CA TRP A 130 12.81 -1.53 -19.11
C TRP A 130 12.54 -1.51 -17.61
N LEU A 131 11.27 -1.46 -17.19
CA LEU A 131 10.91 -1.60 -15.80
C LEU A 131 11.31 -2.98 -15.26
N GLY A 132 11.24 -4.03 -16.08
CA GLY A 132 11.81 -5.34 -15.78
C GLY A 132 13.32 -5.27 -15.49
N ALA A 133 14.09 -4.61 -16.35
CA ALA A 133 15.53 -4.45 -16.19
C ALA A 133 15.90 -3.63 -14.94
N LEU A 134 15.26 -2.46 -14.72
CA LEU A 134 15.46 -1.67 -13.51
C LEU A 134 15.10 -2.46 -12.25
N SER A 135 13.99 -3.19 -12.30
CA SER A 135 13.52 -4.03 -11.20
C SER A 135 14.48 -5.16 -10.85
N TRP A 136 15.27 -5.65 -11.81
CA TRP A 136 16.24 -6.72 -11.59
C TRP A 136 17.40 -6.27 -10.70
N VAL A 137 17.86 -5.03 -10.89
CA VAL A 137 18.97 -4.44 -10.10
C VAL A 137 18.51 -3.68 -8.86
N ALA A 138 17.24 -3.24 -8.82
CA ALA A 138 16.73 -2.40 -7.76
C ALA A 138 16.49 -3.15 -6.45
N TYR A 139 16.74 -2.44 -5.36
CA TYR A 139 16.44 -2.81 -3.98
C TYR A 139 17.07 -4.14 -3.51
N PRO A 140 18.33 -4.46 -3.85
CA PRO A 140 18.91 -5.79 -3.62
C PRO A 140 18.99 -6.16 -2.14
N ARG A 141 19.09 -5.16 -1.24
CA ARG A 141 19.18 -5.36 0.21
C ARG A 141 17.84 -5.67 0.89
N VAL A 142 16.71 -5.42 0.21
CA VAL A 142 15.38 -5.58 0.81
C VAL A 142 14.50 -6.55 0.01
N ARG A 143 14.66 -6.64 -1.31
CA ARG A 143 13.79 -7.45 -2.17
C ARG A 143 13.70 -8.92 -1.76
N GLY A 144 14.84 -9.58 -1.52
CA GLY A 144 14.88 -10.96 -1.04
C GLY A 144 14.76 -11.05 0.48
N PRO A 145 15.54 -10.26 1.25
CA PRO A 145 15.54 -10.32 2.71
C PRO A 145 14.20 -10.01 3.40
N LEU A 146 13.24 -9.37 2.73
CA LEU A 146 11.91 -9.13 3.28
C LEU A 146 10.88 -10.23 2.96
N GLU A 147 11.22 -11.23 2.13
CA GLU A 147 10.27 -12.26 1.68
C GLU A 147 9.57 -12.93 2.85
N GLY A 148 10.31 -13.59 3.74
CA GLY A 148 9.72 -14.26 4.91
C GLY A 148 8.89 -13.35 5.81
N TYR A 149 9.26 -12.07 5.95
CA TYR A 149 8.49 -11.14 6.79
C TYR A 149 7.16 -10.80 6.13
N LEU A 150 7.18 -10.43 4.85
CA LEU A 150 5.98 -9.99 4.14
C LEU A 150 4.99 -11.12 3.90
N VAL A 151 5.45 -12.36 3.64
CA VAL A 151 4.54 -13.51 3.46
C VAL A 151 3.85 -13.94 4.74
N SER A 152 4.43 -13.67 5.92
CA SER A 152 3.89 -14.08 7.22
C SER A 152 3.26 -12.94 8.03
N ARG A 153 3.39 -11.69 7.57
CA ARG A 153 2.97 -10.47 8.28
C ARG A 153 1.48 -10.47 8.64
N ALA A 154 0.63 -11.10 7.83
CA ALA A 154 -0.82 -11.13 8.04
C ALA A 154 -1.23 -11.73 9.39
N VAL A 155 -0.40 -12.59 9.98
CA VAL A 155 -0.64 -13.11 11.35
C VAL A 155 -0.70 -11.99 12.38
N VAL A 156 0.14 -10.98 12.22
CA VAL A 156 0.30 -9.87 13.17
C VAL A 156 -0.59 -8.69 12.79
N THR A 157 -0.75 -8.43 11.49
CA THR A 157 -1.36 -7.17 11.01
C THR A 157 -2.47 -7.38 9.99
N GLY A 158 -2.96 -8.60 9.80
CA GLY A 158 -4.08 -8.89 8.89
C GLY A 158 -5.38 -8.30 9.41
N ALA A 159 -6.18 -7.69 8.52
CA ALA A 159 -7.48 -7.12 8.87
C ALA A 159 -8.61 -8.16 8.95
N GLY A 160 -8.33 -9.40 8.56
CA GLY A 160 -9.34 -10.43 8.36
C GLY A 160 -10.17 -10.17 7.09
N HIS A 161 -10.61 -11.24 6.43
CA HIS A 161 -11.51 -11.15 5.29
C HIS A 161 -12.36 -12.41 5.15
N LEU A 162 -13.67 -12.25 4.99
CA LEU A 162 -14.54 -13.37 4.69
C LEU A 162 -14.54 -13.61 3.17
N ALA A 163 -13.86 -14.67 2.74
CA ALA A 163 -13.80 -15.09 1.34
C ALA A 163 -15.15 -15.65 0.87
N ASP A 164 -15.34 -15.75 -0.45
CA ASP A 164 -16.62 -16.11 -1.08
C ASP A 164 -17.06 -17.55 -0.77
N ASP A 165 -16.13 -18.43 -0.38
CA ASP A 165 -16.40 -19.78 0.11
C ASP A 165 -16.82 -19.82 1.59
N GLY A 166 -16.94 -18.66 2.24
CA GLY A 166 -17.31 -18.52 3.65
C GLY A 166 -16.17 -18.75 4.64
N THR A 167 -14.95 -18.97 4.17
CA THR A 167 -13.75 -19.10 5.00
C THR A 167 -13.23 -17.73 5.42
N LEU A 168 -12.73 -17.63 6.65
CA LEU A 168 -12.06 -16.42 7.12
C LEU A 168 -10.57 -16.53 6.75
N TRP A 169 -10.06 -15.53 6.04
CA TRP A 169 -8.64 -15.34 5.78
C TRP A 169 -8.06 -14.29 6.73
N LEU A 170 -6.76 -14.38 7.02
CA LEU A 170 -6.04 -13.36 7.78
C LEU A 170 -6.02 -12.01 7.04
N SER A 171 -5.99 -12.02 5.70
CA SER A 171 -5.88 -10.82 4.87
C SER A 171 -6.56 -10.99 3.51
N GLY A 172 -7.50 -10.10 3.18
CA GLY A 172 -8.13 -10.08 1.85
C GLY A 172 -7.18 -9.64 0.73
N LYS A 173 -6.15 -8.85 1.05
CA LYS A 173 -5.11 -8.51 0.08
C LYS A 173 -4.20 -9.68 -0.26
N ALA A 174 -3.91 -10.52 0.73
CA ALA A 174 -3.11 -11.71 0.51
C ALA A 174 -3.81 -12.64 -0.50
N GLU A 175 -5.11 -12.87 -0.32
CA GLU A 175 -5.95 -13.65 -1.24
C GLU A 175 -5.85 -13.16 -2.69
N ALA A 176 -5.98 -11.84 -2.92
CA ALA A 176 -5.88 -11.23 -4.25
C ALA A 176 -4.45 -11.10 -4.80
N THR A 177 -3.41 -11.39 -3.99
CA THR A 177 -2.02 -11.23 -4.41
C THR A 177 -1.57 -12.42 -5.24
N THR A 178 -1.30 -12.15 -6.52
CA THR A 178 -0.84 -13.16 -7.49
C THR A 178 0.65 -13.05 -7.80
N ARG A 179 1.29 -11.92 -7.49
CA ARG A 179 2.70 -11.67 -7.84
C ARG A 179 3.51 -11.18 -6.66
N TRP A 180 4.77 -11.63 -6.57
CA TRP A 180 5.72 -11.04 -5.64
C TRP A 180 6.14 -9.64 -6.07
N TRP A 181 6.35 -9.44 -7.36
CA TRP A 181 6.95 -8.22 -7.90
C TRP A 181 6.23 -7.75 -9.16
N ARG A 182 5.79 -6.49 -9.17
CA ARG A 182 5.28 -5.82 -10.38
C ARG A 182 6.36 -4.93 -10.98
N SER A 183 6.75 -5.28 -12.20
CA SER A 183 7.67 -4.51 -13.05
C SER A 183 7.00 -4.02 -14.33
N ASP A 184 5.68 -3.87 -14.33
CA ASP A 184 4.91 -3.35 -15.46
C ASP A 184 3.97 -2.23 -15.01
N LEU A 185 3.37 -1.57 -16.00
CA LEU A 185 2.37 -0.51 -15.80
C LEU A 185 0.96 -1.03 -16.04
N ASP A 186 0.80 -2.35 -16.20
CA ASP A 186 -0.46 -2.96 -16.60
C ASP A 186 -1.44 -2.93 -15.41
N PRO A 187 -2.54 -2.17 -15.49
CA PRO A 187 -3.54 -2.10 -14.44
C PRO A 187 -4.55 -3.23 -14.63
N ARG A 188 -4.11 -4.49 -14.72
CA ARG A 188 -5.06 -5.61 -14.77
C ARG A 188 -5.91 -5.58 -13.50
N HIS A 189 -7.22 -5.40 -13.67
CA HIS A 189 -8.19 -5.41 -12.59
C HIS A 189 -8.03 -6.70 -11.78
N GLY A 190 -7.98 -6.58 -10.45
CA GLY A 190 -7.88 -7.70 -9.52
C GLY A 190 -6.49 -8.31 -9.30
N GLU A 191 -5.49 -8.10 -10.16
CA GLU A 191 -4.14 -8.62 -9.90
C GLU A 191 -3.39 -7.70 -8.91
N MET A 192 -2.97 -8.23 -7.76
CA MET A 192 -2.10 -7.53 -6.80
C MET A 192 -0.66 -8.05 -6.79
N ALA A 193 0.27 -7.15 -6.45
CA ALA A 193 1.66 -7.49 -6.22
C ALA A 193 2.14 -7.04 -4.84
N VAL A 194 3.02 -7.82 -4.23
CA VAL A 194 3.63 -7.48 -2.93
C VAL A 194 4.47 -6.23 -3.04
N LEU A 195 5.37 -6.19 -4.02
CA LEU A 195 6.28 -5.08 -4.26
C LEU A 195 6.02 -4.48 -5.64
N ALA A 196 6.00 -3.15 -5.74
CA ALA A 196 5.76 -2.45 -7.00
C ALA A 196 6.83 -1.40 -7.29
N THR A 197 7.29 -1.36 -8.55
CA THR A 197 8.29 -0.39 -9.04
C THR A 197 7.75 0.64 -10.01
N HIS A 198 6.42 0.69 -10.19
CA HIS A 198 5.79 1.63 -11.13
C HIS A 198 6.15 3.10 -10.83
N ASN A 199 6.55 3.42 -9.59
CA ASN A 199 7.03 4.74 -9.20
C ASN A 199 8.35 5.14 -9.86
N LEU A 200 9.15 4.18 -10.33
CA LEU A 200 10.39 4.43 -11.07
C LEU A 200 10.11 4.88 -12.52
N ALA A 201 8.96 4.51 -13.10
CA ALA A 201 8.56 4.95 -14.43
C ALA A 201 7.82 6.29 -14.43
N LYS A 202 7.08 6.62 -13.36
CA LYS A 202 6.27 7.85 -13.25
C LYS A 202 7.02 9.13 -13.66
N PRO A 203 8.29 9.37 -13.24
CA PRO A 203 9.02 10.57 -13.64
C PRO A 203 9.34 10.66 -15.13
N VAL A 204 9.54 9.52 -15.81
CA VAL A 204 9.96 9.49 -17.22
C VAL A 204 8.76 9.56 -18.17
N ILE A 205 7.59 9.10 -17.74
CA ILE A 205 6.35 9.15 -18.55
C ILE A 205 5.68 10.53 -18.49
N ARG A 206 5.85 11.27 -17.39
CA ARG A 206 5.27 12.60 -17.23
C ARG A 206 6.15 13.65 -17.91
N ILE A 207 5.72 14.12 -19.08
CA ILE A 207 6.36 15.23 -19.81
C ILE A 207 5.72 16.57 -19.39
N PRO A 208 6.51 17.61 -19.11
CA PRO A 208 7.98 17.66 -19.12
C PRO A 208 8.60 16.93 -17.91
N TRP A 209 9.81 16.37 -18.11
CA TRP A 209 10.60 15.51 -17.20
C TRP A 209 11.09 16.17 -15.89
N SER A 210 10.28 17.06 -15.31
CA SER A 210 10.50 17.81 -14.08
C SER A 210 10.84 16.96 -12.84
N GLY A 211 10.57 15.66 -12.85
CA GLY A 211 10.85 14.74 -11.72
C GLY A 211 12.01 13.77 -11.94
N VAL A 212 12.65 13.75 -13.10
CA VAL A 212 13.60 12.68 -13.47
C VAL A 212 14.91 12.75 -12.67
N GLY A 213 15.31 13.95 -12.23
CA GLY A 213 16.47 14.13 -11.35
C GLY A 213 16.40 13.26 -10.08
N ALA A 214 15.19 12.99 -9.57
CA ALA A 214 15.00 12.15 -8.40
C ALA A 214 15.47 10.70 -8.63
N LEU A 215 15.42 10.18 -9.86
CA LEU A 215 15.83 8.81 -10.20
C LEU A 215 17.34 8.60 -10.07
N PHE A 216 18.15 9.67 -10.10
CA PHE A 216 19.60 9.58 -9.91
C PHE A 216 20.00 9.53 -8.42
N GLY A 217 19.05 9.78 -7.52
CA GLY A 217 19.25 9.70 -6.07
C GLY A 217 19.53 8.29 -5.58
N ARG A 218 20.35 8.17 -4.53
CA ARG A 218 20.73 6.88 -3.92
C ARG A 218 19.56 6.14 -3.29
N ARG A 219 18.54 6.87 -2.83
CA ARG A 219 17.35 6.31 -2.19
C ARG A 219 16.14 6.51 -3.09
N GLN A 220 15.32 5.48 -3.21
CA GLN A 220 14.08 5.49 -3.95
C GLN A 220 12.96 4.95 -3.06
N ARG A 221 11.73 5.37 -3.35
CA ARG A 221 10.56 4.85 -2.66
C ARG A 221 10.28 3.41 -3.10
N LEU A 222 10.36 2.47 -2.19
CA LEU A 222 9.78 1.14 -2.35
C LEU A 222 8.34 1.17 -1.88
N GLN A 223 7.43 0.67 -2.73
CA GLN A 223 6.03 0.51 -2.38
C GLN A 223 5.71 -0.96 -2.09
N ILE A 224 5.03 -1.18 -0.97
CA ILE A 224 4.58 -2.50 -0.52
C ILE A 224 3.05 -2.51 -0.51
N GLY A 225 2.45 -3.40 -1.29
CA GLY A 225 1.02 -3.42 -1.59
C GLY A 225 0.16 -4.25 -0.63
N VAL A 226 0.74 -5.21 0.09
CA VAL A 226 0.03 -6.21 0.92
C VAL A 226 -0.36 -5.73 2.32
N ALA A 227 -0.25 -4.43 2.61
CA ALA A 227 -0.64 -3.90 3.90
C ALA A 227 -2.16 -3.76 4.00
N ASP A 228 -2.76 -4.40 4.99
CA ASP A 228 -4.18 -4.22 5.28
C ASP A 228 -4.46 -2.89 6.00
N SER A 229 -5.69 -2.41 5.86
CA SER A 229 -6.19 -1.25 6.58
C SER A 229 -6.63 -1.66 8.00
N ASN A 230 -5.79 -1.38 9.00
CA ASN A 230 -6.03 -1.83 10.38
C ASN A 230 -6.98 -0.90 11.17
N ARG A 231 -7.84 -1.48 12.00
CA ARG A 231 -8.72 -0.79 12.96
C ARG A 231 -8.19 -0.93 14.38
N CYS A 232 -7.60 -2.07 14.74
CA CYS A 232 -6.94 -2.26 16.02
C CYS A 232 -5.62 -1.50 16.12
N GLU A 233 -5.38 -0.85 17.26
CA GLU A 233 -4.20 0.01 17.45
C GLU A 233 -2.90 -0.80 17.47
N THR A 234 -2.89 -1.94 18.16
CA THR A 234 -1.72 -2.83 18.22
C THR A 234 -1.33 -3.33 16.82
N ALA A 235 -2.28 -3.81 16.01
CA ALA A 235 -2.03 -4.21 14.63
C ALA A 235 -1.49 -3.05 13.76
N GLU A 236 -2.04 -1.85 13.89
CA GLU A 236 -1.60 -0.69 13.10
C GLU A 236 -0.19 -0.20 13.48
N VAL A 237 0.13 -0.20 14.78
CA VAL A 237 1.48 0.11 15.28
C VAL A 237 2.46 -0.90 14.72
N LEU A 238 2.23 -2.21 14.91
CA LEU A 238 3.12 -3.27 14.41
C LEU A 238 3.28 -3.24 12.89
N ALA A 239 2.21 -2.94 12.15
CA ALA A 239 2.22 -2.79 10.71
C ALA A 239 3.21 -1.71 10.23
N VAL A 240 3.37 -0.64 11.00
CA VAL A 240 4.27 0.45 10.66
C VAL A 240 5.66 0.24 11.25
N THR A 241 5.76 0.06 12.57
CA THR A 241 7.02 0.09 13.30
C THR A 241 7.80 -1.20 13.11
N GLY A 242 7.13 -2.35 13.10
CA GLY A 242 7.76 -3.65 12.84
C GLY A 242 8.38 -3.68 11.45
N LEU A 243 7.61 -3.26 10.43
CA LEU A 243 8.10 -3.15 9.06
C LEU A 243 9.29 -2.18 8.97
N ALA A 244 9.21 -1.01 9.60
CA ALA A 244 10.30 -0.02 9.58
C ALA A 244 11.61 -0.61 10.12
N ARG A 245 11.58 -1.32 11.25
CA ARG A 245 12.78 -1.95 11.84
C ARG A 245 13.31 -3.12 11.02
N VAL A 246 12.44 -3.94 10.45
CA VAL A 246 12.85 -5.01 9.55
C VAL A 246 13.53 -4.45 8.30
N VAL A 247 12.99 -3.38 7.70
CA VAL A 247 13.63 -2.71 6.54
C VAL A 247 14.96 -2.08 6.94
N GLU A 248 15.03 -1.40 8.08
CA GLU A 248 16.26 -0.79 8.58
C GLU A 248 17.36 -1.86 8.78
N LEU A 249 17.01 -3.00 9.38
CA LEU A 249 17.92 -4.13 9.55
C LEU A 249 18.37 -4.72 8.21
N ALA A 250 17.45 -4.85 7.25
CA ALA A 250 17.76 -5.33 5.91
C ALA A 250 18.75 -4.40 5.20
N GLU A 251 18.58 -3.08 5.30
CA GLU A 251 19.51 -2.10 4.70
C GLU A 251 20.91 -2.15 5.32
N ARG A 252 21.00 -2.43 6.63
CA ARG A 252 22.25 -2.69 7.36
C ARG A 252 22.87 -4.04 7.02
N GLY A 253 22.16 -4.89 6.28
CA GLY A 253 22.63 -6.21 5.86
C GLY A 253 22.44 -7.32 6.89
N GLY A 254 21.64 -7.09 7.93
CA GLY A 254 21.40 -8.06 9.01
C GLY A 254 20.50 -9.25 8.63
N LEU A 255 19.87 -9.23 7.45
CA LEU A 255 18.89 -10.24 7.01
C LEU A 255 19.35 -11.01 5.75
N ARG A 256 20.66 -11.15 5.53
CA ARG A 256 21.21 -11.85 4.36
C ARG A 256 20.74 -13.31 4.27
N ASP A 257 20.68 -13.98 5.42
CA ASP A 257 20.31 -15.39 5.56
C ASP A 257 18.81 -15.63 5.79
N ALA A 258 17.99 -14.59 5.66
CA ALA A 258 16.56 -14.68 5.86
C ALA A 258 15.91 -15.68 4.87
N PRO A 259 14.84 -16.40 5.28
CA PRO A 259 14.14 -17.35 4.42
C PRO A 259 13.62 -16.72 3.14
N ARG A 260 13.80 -17.44 2.02
CA ARG A 260 13.36 -17.05 0.68
C ARG A 260 12.57 -18.17 0.05
N PHE A 261 11.60 -17.84 -0.79
CA PHE A 261 10.65 -18.82 -1.33
C PHE A 261 10.80 -18.93 -2.84
N ALA A 262 10.46 -20.11 -3.38
CA ALA A 262 10.39 -20.31 -4.82
C ALA A 262 9.25 -19.46 -5.41
N ASP A 263 8.07 -19.52 -4.77
CA ASP A 263 6.93 -18.66 -5.05
C ASP A 263 6.46 -17.96 -3.76
N PRO A 264 6.98 -16.76 -3.47
CA PRO A 264 6.56 -15.98 -2.30
C PRO A 264 5.08 -15.58 -2.33
N ALA A 265 4.46 -15.43 -3.51
CA ALA A 265 3.05 -15.06 -3.60
C ALA A 265 2.14 -16.23 -3.22
N ALA A 266 2.49 -17.45 -3.66
CA ALA A 266 1.83 -18.66 -3.19
C ALA A 266 2.03 -18.86 -1.69
N ALA A 267 3.26 -18.67 -1.18
CA ALA A 267 3.54 -18.79 0.25
C ALA A 267 2.69 -17.80 1.09
N LEU A 268 2.58 -16.54 0.65
CA LEU A 268 1.71 -15.54 1.26
C LEU A 268 0.25 -16.01 1.32
N ARG A 269 -0.31 -16.51 0.20
CA ARG A 269 -1.69 -16.99 0.15
C ARG A 269 -1.90 -18.19 1.07
N THR A 270 -1.00 -19.17 1.04
CA THR A 270 -1.06 -20.36 1.90
C THR A 270 -1.09 -19.99 3.38
N LEU A 271 -0.19 -19.09 3.81
CA LEU A 271 -0.13 -18.67 5.21
C LEU A 271 -1.32 -17.79 5.60
N ALA A 272 -1.82 -16.94 4.70
CA ALA A 272 -2.93 -16.05 4.98
C ALA A 272 -4.31 -16.75 4.97
N ALA A 273 -4.44 -17.88 4.28
CA ALA A 273 -5.66 -18.68 4.28
C ALA A 273 -5.87 -19.45 5.60
N ASP A 274 -4.80 -19.71 6.34
CA ASP A 274 -4.85 -20.54 7.53
C ASP A 274 -4.95 -19.71 8.82
N THR A 275 -6.18 -19.56 9.33
CA THR A 275 -6.41 -18.92 10.63
C THR A 275 -5.96 -19.78 11.80
N SER A 276 -5.69 -21.08 11.63
CA SER A 276 -5.15 -21.94 12.71
C SER A 276 -3.67 -21.68 13.01
N LEU A 277 -2.96 -21.00 12.09
CA LEU A 277 -1.54 -20.66 12.18
C LEU A 277 -0.61 -21.90 12.23
N THR A 278 -1.03 -23.01 11.60
CA THR A 278 -0.30 -24.28 11.56
C THR A 278 0.26 -24.61 10.18
N ALA A 279 -0.27 -24.00 9.11
CA ALA A 279 0.22 -24.15 7.76
C ALA A 279 1.70 -23.75 7.68
N ALA A 280 2.46 -24.56 6.94
CA ALA A 280 3.88 -24.36 6.74
C ALA A 280 4.20 -24.22 5.25
N VAL A 281 5.18 -23.37 4.95
CA VAL A 281 5.73 -23.14 3.61
C VAL A 281 7.22 -23.45 3.60
N THR A 282 7.69 -24.05 2.51
CA THR A 282 9.08 -24.49 2.39
C THR A 282 9.94 -23.42 1.72
N ASP A 283 11.04 -23.03 2.36
CA ASP A 283 12.01 -22.12 1.78
C ASP A 283 12.89 -22.80 0.72
N ARG A 284 13.70 -22.02 -0.01
CA ARG A 284 14.61 -22.54 -1.04
C ARG A 284 15.71 -23.46 -0.50
N LYS A 285 15.93 -23.49 0.82
CA LYS A 285 16.89 -24.37 1.49
C LYS A 285 16.22 -25.66 2.00
N GLY A 286 14.93 -25.85 1.72
CA GLY A 286 14.18 -27.04 2.11
C GLY A 286 13.64 -27.00 3.55
N ARG A 287 13.77 -25.88 4.27
CA ARG A 287 13.24 -25.75 5.63
C ARG A 287 11.77 -25.33 5.57
N ALA A 288 10.93 -26.05 6.31
CA ALA A 288 9.53 -25.69 6.51
C ALA A 288 9.41 -24.57 7.56
N TRP A 289 8.49 -23.65 7.31
CA TRP A 289 8.23 -22.51 8.18
C TRP A 289 6.73 -22.23 8.28
N THR A 290 6.21 -22.19 9.50
CA THR A 290 4.92 -21.56 9.79
C THR A 290 5.04 -20.04 9.78
N ALA A 291 3.90 -19.36 9.70
CA ALA A 291 3.90 -17.90 9.76
C ALA A 291 4.41 -17.35 11.11
N LEU A 292 4.12 -18.05 12.22
CA LEU A 292 4.63 -17.70 13.55
C LEU A 292 6.15 -17.85 13.64
N GLU A 293 6.72 -18.94 13.09
CA GLU A 293 8.17 -19.15 13.08
C GLU A 293 8.90 -18.10 12.23
N LEU A 294 8.34 -17.71 11.08
CA LEU A 294 8.88 -16.63 10.26
C LEU A 294 8.87 -15.32 11.05
N GLN A 295 7.74 -14.93 11.62
CA GLN A 295 7.65 -13.70 12.42
C GLN A 295 8.59 -13.75 13.63
N GLY A 296 8.72 -14.90 14.28
CA GLY A 296 9.66 -15.12 15.38
C GLY A 296 11.12 -14.92 14.96
N TYR A 297 11.51 -15.43 13.78
CA TYR A 297 12.81 -15.19 13.19
C TYR A 297 13.09 -13.70 13.01
N TYR A 298 12.19 -12.95 12.35
CA TYR A 298 12.40 -11.52 12.11
C TYR A 298 12.40 -10.71 13.41
N ARG A 299 11.50 -11.03 14.34
CA ARG A 299 11.47 -10.39 15.66
C ARG A 299 12.78 -10.59 16.40
N ALA A 300 13.31 -11.81 16.46
CA ALA A 300 14.59 -12.10 17.13
C ALA A 300 15.73 -11.28 16.53
N ARG A 301 15.79 -11.21 15.19
CA ARG A 301 16.79 -10.42 14.48
C ARG A 301 16.68 -8.91 14.75
N VAL A 302 15.45 -8.40 14.88
CA VAL A 302 15.19 -7.01 15.28
C VAL A 302 15.56 -6.79 16.74
N ALA A 303 15.22 -7.70 17.65
CA ALA A 303 15.54 -7.61 19.08
C ALA A 303 17.04 -7.53 19.32
N GLU A 304 17.84 -8.31 18.58
CA GLU A 304 19.31 -8.26 18.67
C GLU A 304 19.88 -6.90 18.22
N ALA A 305 19.28 -6.27 17.21
CA ALA A 305 19.77 -5.02 16.63
C ALA A 305 19.20 -3.76 17.29
N PHE A 306 18.03 -3.88 17.92
CA PHE A 306 17.23 -2.80 18.51
C PHE A 306 16.56 -3.27 19.81
N PRO A 307 17.33 -3.66 20.84
CA PRO A 307 16.79 -4.29 22.05
C PRO A 307 15.82 -3.40 22.83
N ASP A 308 16.05 -2.09 22.81
CA ASP A 308 15.25 -1.10 23.55
C ASP A 308 14.02 -0.60 22.77
N ASP A 309 13.76 -1.12 21.56
CA ASP A 309 12.59 -0.70 20.78
C ASP A 309 11.30 -1.33 21.35
N PRO A 310 10.30 -0.54 21.77
CA PRO A 310 9.06 -1.06 22.35
C PRO A 310 8.30 -2.03 21.44
N VAL A 311 8.51 -1.96 20.11
CA VAL A 311 7.89 -2.88 19.16
C VAL A 311 8.28 -4.34 19.43
N VAL A 312 9.48 -4.59 19.95
CA VAL A 312 9.99 -5.95 20.19
C VAL A 312 9.20 -6.65 21.29
N ALA A 313 8.82 -5.92 22.34
CA ALA A 313 7.99 -6.44 23.43
C ALA A 313 6.59 -6.78 22.93
N VAL A 314 5.91 -5.81 22.31
CA VAL A 314 4.54 -5.97 21.80
C VAL A 314 4.45 -7.08 20.76
N TRP A 315 5.43 -7.16 19.84
CA TRP A 315 5.48 -8.23 18.84
C TRP A 315 5.70 -9.60 19.50
N GLY A 316 6.52 -9.67 20.55
CA GLY A 316 6.80 -10.91 21.27
C GLY A 316 5.62 -11.47 22.03
N GLU A 317 4.92 -10.60 22.77
CA GLU A 317 3.69 -10.96 23.47
C GLU A 317 2.66 -11.55 22.51
N LEU A 318 2.47 -10.88 21.35
CA LEU A 318 1.55 -11.34 20.32
C LEU A 318 1.93 -12.73 19.80
N LEU A 319 3.18 -12.93 19.39
CA LEU A 319 3.60 -14.23 18.85
C LEU A 319 3.51 -15.36 19.88
N ALA A 320 3.70 -15.05 21.17
CA ALA A 320 3.59 -16.03 22.24
C ALA A 320 2.14 -16.44 22.55
N GLY A 321 1.17 -15.54 22.39
CA GLY A 321 -0.21 -15.77 22.82
C GLY A 321 -1.23 -16.03 21.69
N ILE A 322 -1.01 -15.51 20.49
CA ILE A 322 -2.06 -15.40 19.46
C ILE A 322 -2.64 -16.75 19.01
N ARG A 323 -1.87 -17.83 19.11
CA ARG A 323 -2.34 -19.17 18.74
C ARG A 323 -3.21 -19.80 19.83
N ASP A 324 -2.75 -19.72 21.07
CA ASP A 324 -3.27 -20.54 22.17
C ASP A 324 -4.35 -19.80 22.98
N ASP A 325 -4.29 -18.47 23.08
CA ASP A 325 -5.32 -17.63 23.71
C ASP A 325 -5.68 -16.43 22.83
N ARG A 326 -6.64 -16.65 21.90
CA ARG A 326 -7.15 -15.59 21.02
C ARG A 326 -7.97 -14.52 21.75
N SER A 327 -8.55 -14.85 22.90
CA SER A 327 -9.45 -13.94 23.61
C SER A 327 -8.71 -12.67 24.06
N ALA A 328 -7.45 -12.81 24.47
CA ALA A 328 -6.56 -11.72 24.85
C ALA A 328 -6.20 -10.77 23.68
N TRP A 329 -6.45 -11.16 22.44
CA TRP A 329 -6.12 -10.38 21.24
C TRP A 329 -7.32 -9.74 20.56
N ILE A 330 -8.53 -9.97 21.06
CA ILE A 330 -9.74 -9.27 20.61
C ILE A 330 -9.59 -7.78 20.97
N GLY A 331 -9.77 -6.91 19.97
CA GLY A 331 -9.52 -5.46 20.05
C GLY A 331 -8.07 -5.03 19.85
N ARG A 332 -7.12 -5.98 19.79
CA ARG A 332 -5.69 -5.72 19.56
C ARG A 332 -5.24 -6.17 18.16
N VAL A 333 -5.77 -7.26 17.65
CA VAL A 333 -5.50 -7.78 16.30
C VAL A 333 -6.77 -7.85 15.50
N ASP A 334 -6.79 -7.25 14.31
CA ASP A 334 -8.01 -7.06 13.54
C ASP A 334 -8.66 -8.37 13.11
N TRP A 335 -7.91 -9.30 12.51
CA TRP A 335 -8.48 -10.58 12.06
C TRP A 335 -9.05 -11.41 13.22
N VAL A 336 -8.42 -11.37 14.41
CA VAL A 336 -8.92 -12.03 15.62
C VAL A 336 -10.20 -11.35 16.12
N THR A 337 -10.22 -10.03 16.11
CA THR A 337 -11.39 -9.24 16.52
C THR A 337 -12.58 -9.49 15.60
N LYS A 338 -12.31 -9.55 14.29
CA LYS A 338 -13.30 -9.85 13.27
C LYS A 338 -13.79 -11.29 13.38
N GLU A 339 -12.90 -12.26 13.62
CA GLU A 339 -13.27 -13.65 13.89
C GLU A 339 -14.25 -13.74 15.06
N ALA A 340 -13.95 -13.08 16.18
CA ALA A 340 -14.81 -13.06 17.36
C ALA A 340 -16.18 -12.39 17.10
N LEU A 341 -16.26 -11.39 16.21
CA LEU A 341 -17.52 -10.79 15.79
C LEU A 341 -18.32 -11.72 14.88
N LEU A 342 -17.67 -12.35 13.90
CA LEU A 342 -18.31 -13.30 12.99
C LEU A 342 -18.82 -14.55 13.73
N ALA A 343 -18.14 -14.97 14.79
CA ALA A 343 -18.57 -16.07 15.66
C ALA A 343 -19.85 -15.77 16.46
N GLN A 344 -20.25 -14.50 16.57
CA GLN A 344 -21.52 -14.11 17.20
C GLN A 344 -22.72 -14.24 16.24
N CYS A 345 -22.48 -14.40 14.95
CA CYS A 345 -23.56 -14.73 14.02
C CYS A 345 -24.14 -16.11 14.39
N ALA A 346 -25.44 -16.29 14.14
CA ALA A 346 -26.05 -17.61 14.23
C ALA A 346 -25.28 -18.61 13.35
N HIS A 347 -25.18 -19.87 13.78
CA HIS A 347 -24.42 -20.89 13.06
C HIS A 347 -24.91 -21.08 11.61
N ASP A 348 -26.21 -20.89 11.39
CA ASP A 348 -26.90 -20.96 10.10
C ASP A 348 -27.09 -19.58 9.43
N ALA A 349 -26.42 -18.53 9.92
CA ALA A 349 -26.51 -17.21 9.34
C ALA A 349 -26.11 -17.23 7.85
N PRO A 350 -26.94 -16.66 6.96
CA PRO A 350 -26.61 -16.58 5.54
C PRO A 350 -25.26 -15.89 5.31
N PHE A 351 -24.56 -16.29 4.24
CA PHE A 351 -23.29 -15.67 3.85
C PHE A 351 -23.37 -14.14 3.82
N GLU A 352 -24.44 -13.59 3.25
CA GLU A 352 -24.64 -12.14 3.14
C GLU A 352 -24.70 -11.40 4.50
N VAL A 353 -25.21 -12.06 5.54
CA VAL A 353 -25.23 -11.49 6.89
C VAL A 353 -23.81 -11.42 7.44
N ARG A 354 -23.04 -12.50 7.28
CA ARG A 354 -21.63 -12.56 7.71
C ARG A 354 -20.77 -11.60 6.90
N LYS A 355 -20.98 -11.52 5.58
CA LYS A 355 -20.27 -10.63 4.66
C LYS A 355 -20.54 -9.15 4.95
N ARG A 356 -21.79 -8.81 5.26
CA ARG A 356 -22.14 -7.46 5.74
C ARG A 356 -21.37 -7.11 7.00
N LEU A 357 -21.28 -8.02 7.97
CA LEU A 357 -20.52 -7.80 9.20
C LEU A 357 -19.01 -7.65 8.94
N ASP A 358 -18.44 -8.45 8.02
CA ASP A 358 -17.04 -8.32 7.55
C ASP A 358 -16.76 -6.91 7.01
N ILE A 359 -17.65 -6.37 6.18
CA ILE A 359 -17.53 -5.01 5.62
C ILE A 359 -17.76 -3.95 6.70
N GLN A 360 -18.82 -4.08 7.51
CA GLN A 360 -19.17 -3.13 8.58
C GLN A 360 -18.10 -3.06 9.68
N TYR A 361 -17.29 -4.10 9.87
CA TYR A 361 -16.12 -4.03 10.75
C TYR A 361 -15.22 -2.82 10.43
N GLY A 362 -15.09 -2.48 9.14
CA GLY A 362 -14.29 -1.34 8.68
C GLY A 362 -14.97 0.02 8.79
N GLU A 363 -16.25 0.10 9.16
CA GLU A 363 -17.03 1.34 9.22
C GLU A 363 -16.49 2.32 10.27
N LEU A 364 -16.12 3.53 9.86
CA LEU A 364 -15.59 4.57 10.75
C LEU A 364 -16.71 5.42 11.36
N GLY A 365 -16.67 5.62 12.67
CA GLY A 365 -17.50 6.61 13.37
C GLY A 365 -18.80 6.09 13.98
N GLY A 366 -19.11 4.79 13.86
CA GLY A 366 -20.35 4.23 14.40
C GLY A 366 -20.57 2.72 14.20
N GLY A 367 -19.56 1.99 13.75
CA GLY A 367 -19.66 0.59 13.36
C GLY A 367 -19.67 -0.40 14.53
N PRO A 368 -19.79 -1.71 14.23
CA PRO A 368 -19.63 -2.78 15.21
C PRO A 368 -18.29 -2.74 15.93
N PHE A 369 -17.23 -2.27 15.27
CA PHE A 369 -15.91 -2.12 15.86
C PHE A 369 -15.92 -1.13 17.05
N GLU A 370 -16.47 0.08 16.87
CA GLU A 370 -16.53 1.09 17.93
C GLU A 370 -17.33 0.61 19.13
N ARG A 371 -18.48 -0.06 18.89
CA ARG A 371 -19.29 -0.64 19.97
C ARG A 371 -18.51 -1.68 20.77
N LEU A 372 -17.79 -2.57 20.07
CA LEU A 372 -16.94 -3.56 20.71
C LEU A 372 -15.80 -2.92 21.51
N MET A 373 -15.14 -1.89 20.96
CA MET A 373 -14.03 -1.20 21.65
C MET A 373 -14.51 -0.43 22.87
N GLY A 374 -15.73 0.13 22.84
CA GLY A 374 -16.34 0.78 24.00
C GLY A 374 -16.60 -0.18 25.17
N ALA A 375 -16.90 -1.45 24.86
CA ALA A 375 -17.09 -2.52 25.84
C ALA A 375 -15.76 -3.10 26.35
N LEU A 376 -14.82 -3.42 25.44
CA LEU A 376 -13.57 -4.09 25.79
C LEU A 376 -12.51 -3.16 26.40
N ARG A 377 -12.42 -1.91 25.92
CA ARG A 377 -11.42 -0.91 26.33
C ARG A 377 -9.99 -1.47 26.37
N PRO A 378 -9.47 -1.96 25.22
CA PRO A 378 -8.11 -2.53 25.19
C PRO A 378 -7.07 -1.49 25.61
N PRO A 379 -5.93 -1.92 26.20
CA PRO A 379 -4.88 -1.00 26.62
C PRO A 379 -4.35 -0.17 25.43
N PRO A 380 -4.33 1.17 25.54
CA PRO A 380 -3.77 2.02 24.49
C PRO A 380 -2.25 1.90 24.44
N LEU A 381 -1.72 1.82 23.23
CA LEU A 381 -0.30 1.99 22.87
C LEU A 381 0.03 3.44 22.46
N LEU A 382 -0.96 4.22 22.03
CA LEU A 382 -0.82 5.62 21.64
C LEU A 382 -1.57 6.53 22.61
N ASP A 383 -0.97 7.66 22.97
CA ASP A 383 -1.68 8.68 23.75
C ASP A 383 -2.75 9.34 22.87
N PRO A 384 -4.04 9.35 23.28
CA PRO A 384 -5.10 10.07 22.55
C PRO A 384 -4.81 11.56 22.34
N ALA A 385 -4.08 12.21 23.24
CA ALA A 385 -3.65 13.60 23.08
C ALA A 385 -2.66 13.75 21.92
N ASP A 386 -1.71 12.83 21.79
CA ASP A 386 -0.75 12.81 20.69
C ASP A 386 -1.43 12.51 19.35
N VAL A 387 -2.46 11.66 19.33
CA VAL A 387 -3.26 11.41 18.12
C VAL A 387 -3.96 12.68 17.65
N ARG A 388 -4.61 13.41 18.56
CA ARG A 388 -5.25 14.70 18.23
C ARG A 388 -4.23 15.74 17.78
N ALA A 389 -3.07 15.83 18.44
CA ALA A 389 -2.01 16.76 18.06
C ALA A 389 -1.43 16.44 16.67
N ALA A 390 -1.33 15.16 16.30
CA ALA A 390 -0.76 14.71 15.04
C ALA A 390 -1.53 15.16 13.78
N LEU A 391 -2.78 15.62 13.92
CA LEU A 391 -3.56 16.28 12.88
C LEU A 391 -2.96 17.60 12.42
N HIS A 392 -2.46 18.37 13.39
CA HIS A 392 -2.04 19.75 13.21
C HIS A 392 -0.52 19.88 13.19
N VAL A 393 0.18 18.97 13.88
CA VAL A 393 1.64 18.99 13.97
C VAL A 393 2.23 18.08 12.91
N ALA A 394 2.80 18.69 11.86
CA ALA A 394 3.56 17.97 10.85
C ALA A 394 4.88 17.41 11.42
N PRO A 395 5.39 16.27 10.94
CA PRO A 395 6.65 15.72 11.42
C PRO A 395 7.81 16.56 10.89
N GLU A 396 8.95 16.52 11.59
CA GLU A 396 10.16 17.23 11.19
C GLU A 396 10.57 16.94 9.73
N GLY A 397 11.28 17.90 9.14
CA GLY A 397 11.77 17.84 7.77
C GLY A 397 10.81 18.44 6.74
N PRO A 398 10.75 17.91 5.50
CA PRO A 398 9.99 18.50 4.40
C PRO A 398 8.50 18.71 4.69
N ALA A 399 7.90 17.82 5.49
CA ALA A 399 6.48 17.90 5.81
C ALA A 399 6.18 19.08 6.76
N ALA A 400 7.04 19.35 7.75
CA ALA A 400 6.94 20.52 8.61
C ALA A 400 7.09 21.82 7.83
N LEU A 401 8.11 21.91 6.96
CA LEU A 401 8.28 23.09 6.11
C LEU A 401 7.07 23.31 5.19
N ARG A 402 6.55 22.23 4.59
CA ARG A 402 5.33 22.31 3.79
C ARG A 402 4.14 22.80 4.62
N GLY A 403 3.91 22.24 5.81
CA GLY A 403 2.84 22.67 6.71
C GLY A 403 2.91 24.17 6.99
N ARG A 404 4.09 24.67 7.40
CA ARG A 404 4.31 26.10 7.63
C ARG A 404 4.02 26.97 6.40
N LEU A 405 4.48 26.55 5.21
CA LEU A 405 4.21 27.31 3.98
C LEU A 405 2.72 27.36 3.62
N LEU A 406 1.96 26.30 3.94
CA LEU A 406 0.51 26.29 3.72
C LEU A 406 -0.20 27.22 4.71
N GLU A 407 0.26 27.27 5.95
CA GLU A 407 -0.28 28.15 7.00
C GLU A 407 0.05 29.63 6.73
N GLU A 408 1.31 29.93 6.38
CA GLU A 408 1.80 31.30 6.19
C GLU A 408 1.39 31.92 4.84
N HIS A 409 1.20 31.10 3.80
CA HIS A 409 1.01 31.58 2.42
C HIS A 409 -0.21 30.96 1.72
N GLY A 410 -1.24 30.57 2.47
CA GLY A 410 -2.45 29.94 1.93
C GLY A 410 -3.09 30.69 0.75
N ASP A 411 -3.17 32.02 0.82
CA ASP A 411 -3.79 32.85 -0.23
C ASP A 411 -2.95 32.95 -1.52
N ALA A 412 -1.63 32.78 -1.42
CA ALA A 412 -0.71 32.82 -2.56
C ALA A 412 -0.42 31.42 -3.13
N LEU A 413 -1.08 30.39 -2.59
CA LEU A 413 -0.82 28.99 -2.92
C LEU A 413 -1.37 28.64 -4.31
N VAL A 414 -0.48 28.23 -5.21
CA VAL A 414 -0.87 27.78 -6.55
C VAL A 414 -0.93 26.25 -6.62
N SER A 415 0.05 25.55 -6.05
CA SER A 415 0.04 24.08 -6.01
C SER A 415 0.98 23.52 -4.94
N VAL A 416 0.62 22.35 -4.41
CA VAL A 416 1.40 21.65 -3.37
C VAL A 416 1.78 20.25 -3.84
N ALA A 417 3.03 19.88 -3.62
CA ALA A 417 3.54 18.53 -3.90
C ALA A 417 4.39 18.00 -2.72
N TRP A 418 4.91 16.79 -2.86
CA TRP A 418 5.84 16.20 -1.88
C TRP A 418 7.22 16.87 -1.89
N CYS A 419 7.70 17.30 -3.06
CA CYS A 419 9.03 17.86 -3.25
C CYS A 419 9.05 19.39 -3.42
N HIS A 420 7.89 20.05 -3.51
CA HIS A 420 7.83 21.50 -3.66
C HIS A 420 6.48 22.08 -3.20
N VAL A 421 6.48 23.39 -2.93
CA VAL A 421 5.30 24.25 -2.83
C VAL A 421 5.44 25.36 -3.87
N ARG A 422 4.43 25.54 -4.72
CA ARG A 422 4.39 26.64 -5.70
C ARG A 422 3.48 27.73 -5.16
N LEU A 423 4.07 28.90 -4.94
CA LEU A 423 3.39 30.14 -4.64
C LEU A 423 3.25 30.95 -5.95
N ALA A 424 2.46 32.02 -5.92
CA ALA A 424 2.19 32.86 -7.09
C ALA A 424 3.48 33.47 -7.70
N ASP A 425 4.46 33.77 -6.85
CA ASP A 425 5.71 34.45 -7.19
C ASP A 425 6.94 33.54 -7.29
N ARG A 426 6.92 32.37 -6.64
CA ARG A 426 8.09 31.47 -6.55
C ARG A 426 7.75 30.01 -6.32
N VAL A 427 8.73 29.14 -6.55
CA VAL A 427 8.67 27.70 -6.21
C VAL A 427 9.67 27.41 -5.08
N VAL A 428 9.18 26.90 -3.96
CA VAL A 428 10.00 26.44 -2.83
C VAL A 428 10.20 24.93 -2.94
N TRP A 429 11.43 24.50 -3.20
CA TRP A 429 11.78 23.08 -3.25
C TRP A 429 12.03 22.52 -1.85
N LEU A 430 11.27 21.50 -1.48
CA LEU A 430 11.36 20.78 -0.22
C LEU A 430 12.39 19.66 -0.37
N ARG A 431 13.68 19.97 -0.20
CA ARG A 431 14.72 18.94 -0.17
C ARG A 431 14.73 18.21 1.18
N ARG A 432 15.12 16.94 1.15
CA ARG A 432 15.70 16.26 2.32
C ARG A 432 17.20 16.47 2.32
#